data_AF-A0A946SXM4-F1
#
_entry.id   AF-A0A946SXM4-F1
#
_cell.length_a   1.000
_cell.length_b   1.000
_cell.length_c   1.000
_cell.angle_alpha   90.00
_cell.angle_beta   90.00
_cell.angle_gamma   90.00
#
_symmetry.space_group_name_H-M   'P 1'
#
loop_
_entity.id
_entity.type
_entity.pdbx_description
1 polymer ?
#
loop_
_entity_poly.entity_id
_entity_poly.type
_entity_poly.pdbx_seq_one_letter_code
_entity_poly.pdbx_strand_id
1 'polypeptide(L)'
;MNLKVIRYKNYGCTMSSMPGKDIYDNNFFWSFYELNNGEIIVLNYVENLTNNKVTSNSYEFNYAKHELKSGKIINYEFGNAKAINKKEMSKEFFDWFDSEPPAKDIKELKFPNKKEKKCVKEFFIKNILKTKEVATDVINT
;
A
#
# COMPACT_ATOMS: atom_id res chain seq x y z
N MET A 1 -15.45 -3.26 -19.65
CA MET A 1 -15.31 -4.20 -18.51
C MET A 1 -15.36 -3.44 -17.21
N ASN A 2 -15.95 -4.00 -16.16
CA ASN A 2 -15.87 -3.44 -14.81
C ASN A 2 -14.51 -3.80 -14.18
N LEU A 3 -13.90 -2.85 -13.49
CA LEU A 3 -12.66 -3.09 -12.75
C LEU A 3 -12.95 -3.97 -11.53
N LYS A 4 -12.04 -4.91 -11.26
CA LYS A 4 -12.04 -5.75 -10.06
C LYS A 4 -10.61 -5.97 -9.58
N VAL A 5 -10.44 -6.07 -8.27
CA VAL A 5 -9.26 -6.68 -7.67
C VAL A 5 -9.26 -8.17 -8.04
N ILE A 6 -8.12 -8.70 -8.46
CA ILE A 6 -7.93 -10.13 -8.77
C ILE A 6 -6.90 -10.79 -7.85
N ARG A 7 -6.04 -9.99 -7.24
CA ARG A 7 -4.99 -10.44 -6.33
C ARG A 7 -4.63 -9.32 -5.38
N TYR A 8 -4.35 -9.62 -4.12
CA TYR A 8 -3.88 -8.63 -3.15
C TYR A 8 -2.94 -9.21 -2.10
N LYS A 9 -2.23 -8.31 -1.40
CA LYS A 9 -1.43 -8.61 -0.22
C LYS A 9 -1.49 -7.43 0.75
N ASN A 10 -1.83 -7.68 2.01
CA ASN A 10 -1.82 -6.68 3.08
C ASN A 10 -0.56 -6.88 3.93
N TYR A 11 0.19 -5.81 4.19
CA TYR A 11 1.39 -5.87 5.03
C TYR A 11 1.13 -5.52 6.50
N GLY A 12 -0.06 -5.01 6.82
CA GLY A 12 -0.36 -4.58 8.18
C GLY A 12 0.04 -3.13 8.45
N CYS A 13 0.18 -2.78 9.72
CA CYS A 13 0.84 -1.55 10.14
C CYS A 13 2.34 -1.72 9.94
N THR A 14 2.94 -1.01 8.99
CA THR A 14 4.38 -1.12 8.70
C THR A 14 5.19 -0.02 9.39
N MET A 15 4.57 1.11 9.69
CA MET A 15 5.21 2.26 10.35
C MET A 15 4.23 2.97 11.29
N SER A 16 4.74 3.48 12.40
CA SER A 16 4.02 4.38 13.30
C SER A 16 4.93 5.54 13.69
N SER A 17 4.35 6.72 13.94
CA SER A 17 5.04 7.79 14.64
C SER A 17 5.50 7.30 16.01
N MET A 18 6.63 7.83 16.51
CA MET A 18 7.16 7.44 17.82
C MET A 18 6.17 7.82 18.93
N PRO A 19 5.62 6.84 19.67
CA PRO A 19 4.59 7.10 20.65
C PRO A 19 5.07 8.06 21.76
N GLY A 20 4.24 9.03 22.12
CA GLY A 20 4.41 9.83 23.34
C GLY A 20 5.43 10.96 23.25
N LYS A 21 5.98 11.25 22.07
CA LYS A 21 6.78 12.45 21.84
C LYS A 21 5.90 13.68 21.56
N ASP A 22 4.78 13.46 20.89
CA ASP A 22 3.82 14.49 20.49
C ASP A 22 2.38 14.05 20.78
N ILE A 23 1.45 15.00 20.82
CA ILE A 23 0.00 14.71 20.95
C ILE A 23 -0.60 14.18 19.64
N TYR A 24 0.12 14.34 18.53
CA TYR A 24 -0.25 13.91 17.19
C TYR A 24 0.65 12.76 16.76
N ASP A 25 0.03 11.65 16.37
CA ASP A 25 0.73 10.45 15.90
C ASP A 25 0.06 9.92 14.62
N ASN A 26 0.78 9.08 13.89
CA ASN A 26 0.28 8.42 12.69
C ASN A 26 0.55 6.92 12.75
N ASN A 27 -0.42 6.13 12.28
CA ASN A 27 -0.20 4.73 11.92
C ASN A 27 -0.38 4.58 10.42
N PHE A 28 0.58 3.93 9.78
CA PHE A 28 0.62 3.78 8.34
C PHE A 28 0.50 2.30 7.96
N PHE A 29 -0.51 2.01 7.14
CA PHE A 29 -0.87 0.66 6.74
C PHE A 29 -0.74 0.52 5.22
N TRP A 30 0.04 -0.47 4.77
CA TRP A 30 0.24 -0.71 3.34
C TRP A 30 -0.41 -1.98 2.85
N SER A 31 -1.03 -1.88 1.68
CA SER A 31 -1.60 -3.00 0.95
C SER A 31 -1.51 -2.80 -0.56
N PHE A 32 -1.40 -3.91 -1.29
CA PHE A 32 -1.15 -3.95 -2.73
C PHE A 32 -2.26 -4.73 -3.42
N TYR A 33 -2.75 -4.21 -4.55
CA TYR A 33 -3.89 -4.76 -5.27
C TYR A 33 -3.61 -4.80 -6.76
N GLU A 34 -3.63 -5.98 -7.34
CA GLU A 34 -3.68 -6.14 -8.78
C GLU A 34 -5.12 -6.08 -9.27
N LEU A 35 -5.35 -5.28 -10.29
CA LEU A 35 -6.63 -5.16 -10.96
C LEU A 35 -6.66 -6.01 -12.23
N ASN A 36 -7.86 -6.35 -12.70
CA ASN A 36 -8.05 -7.12 -13.94
C ASN A 36 -7.63 -6.38 -15.23
N ASN A 37 -7.18 -5.13 -15.15
CA ASN A 37 -6.53 -4.41 -16.26
C ASN A 37 -4.99 -4.54 -16.22
N GLY A 38 -4.43 -5.29 -15.27
CA GLY A 38 -2.99 -5.53 -15.11
C GLY A 38 -2.27 -4.48 -14.26
N GLU A 39 -2.93 -3.41 -13.85
CA GLU A 39 -2.33 -2.40 -12.97
C GLU A 39 -2.26 -2.90 -11.53
N ILE A 40 -1.14 -2.62 -10.87
CA ILE A 40 -0.97 -2.84 -9.43
C ILE A 40 -1.03 -1.49 -8.72
N ILE A 41 -1.92 -1.38 -7.76
CA ILE A 41 -2.14 -0.19 -6.96
C ILE A 41 -1.66 -0.43 -5.54
N VAL A 42 -0.81 0.47 -5.08
CA VAL A 42 -0.40 0.58 -3.70
C VAL A 42 -1.40 1.49 -2.98
N LEU A 43 -1.99 0.98 -1.90
CA LEU A 43 -2.76 1.77 -0.95
C LEU A 43 -1.94 1.96 0.32
N ASN A 44 -1.68 3.22 0.65
CA ASN A 44 -1.28 3.64 1.99
C ASN A 44 -2.52 4.20 2.71
N TYR A 45 -3.01 3.45 3.70
CA TYR A 45 -4.07 3.89 4.59
C TYR A 45 -3.43 4.47 5.85
N VAL A 46 -3.75 5.72 6.17
CA VAL A 46 -3.17 6.42 7.32
C VAL A 46 -4.25 6.69 8.33
N GLU A 47 -3.98 6.31 9.58
CA GLU A 47 -4.74 6.80 10.73
C GLU A 47 -3.98 7.98 11.33
N ASN A 48 -4.67 9.10 11.53
CA ASN A 48 -4.17 10.23 12.30
C ASN A 48 -4.72 10.12 13.72
N LEU A 49 -3.83 10.17 14.70
CA LEU A 49 -4.15 10.00 16.10
C LEU A 49 -3.99 11.34 16.83
N THR A 50 -4.85 11.56 17.82
CA THR A 50 -4.70 12.62 18.81
C THR A 50 -4.84 11.99 20.18
N ASN A 51 -3.82 12.12 21.03
CA ASN A 51 -3.76 11.43 22.33
C ASN A 51 -4.01 9.92 22.20
N ASN A 52 -3.30 9.25 21.28
CA ASN A 52 -3.42 7.81 20.97
C ASN A 52 -4.82 7.35 20.53
N LYS A 53 -5.71 8.25 20.12
CA LYS A 53 -7.04 7.91 19.58
C LYS A 53 -7.13 8.35 18.12
N VAL A 54 -7.62 7.48 17.25
CA VAL A 54 -7.86 7.82 15.84
C VAL A 54 -8.89 8.94 15.75
N THR A 55 -8.51 10.07 15.16
CA THR A 55 -9.39 11.23 14.95
C THR A 55 -9.75 11.43 13.49
N SER A 56 -8.90 10.99 12.56
CA SER A 56 -9.20 11.01 11.13
C SER A 56 -8.40 9.93 10.40
N ASN A 57 -8.74 9.71 9.13
CA ASN A 57 -7.99 8.82 8.25
C ASN A 57 -7.88 9.37 6.83
N SER A 58 -6.86 8.93 6.11
CA SER A 58 -6.64 9.25 4.70
C SER A 58 -6.31 7.99 3.91
N TYR A 59 -6.48 8.10 2.59
CA TYR A 59 -6.21 7.03 1.64
C TYR A 59 -5.35 7.60 0.52
N GLU A 60 -4.15 7.09 0.37
CA GLU A 60 -3.22 7.46 -0.70
C GLU A 60 -3.07 6.29 -1.66
N PHE A 61 -3.15 6.58 -2.95
CA PHE A 61 -3.13 5.57 -4.01
C PHE A 61 -2.06 5.91 -5.03
N ASN A 62 -1.14 4.99 -5.25
CA ASN A 62 -0.08 5.11 -6.25
C ASN A 62 -0.07 3.88 -7.14
N TYR A 63 0.38 4.03 -8.38
CA TYR A 63 0.76 2.86 -9.17
C TYR A 63 2.04 2.29 -8.59
N ALA A 64 2.17 0.97 -8.60
CA ALA A 64 3.38 0.29 -8.17
C ALA A 64 4.44 0.18 -9.28
N LYS A 65 4.15 0.78 -10.45
CA LYS A 65 4.99 0.78 -11.65
C LYS A 65 5.41 2.21 -12.00
N HIS A 66 6.72 2.41 -12.14
CA HIS A 66 7.32 3.69 -12.52
C HIS A 66 8.33 3.50 -13.64
N GLU A 67 8.20 4.31 -14.70
CA GLU A 67 9.25 4.47 -15.71
C GLU A 67 10.14 5.65 -15.32
N LEU A 68 11.44 5.42 -15.24
CA LEU A 68 12.42 6.45 -14.92
C LEU A 68 12.83 7.23 -16.18
N LYS A 69 13.37 8.44 -16.00
CA LYS A 69 13.93 9.23 -17.10
C LYS A 69 15.05 8.51 -17.87
N SER A 70 15.71 7.55 -17.23
CA SER A 70 16.71 6.67 -17.87
C SER A 70 16.11 5.57 -18.75
N GLY A 71 14.77 5.40 -18.76
CA GLY A 71 14.08 4.30 -19.43
C GLY A 71 13.97 3.00 -18.61
N LYS A 72 14.62 2.93 -17.43
CA LYS A 72 14.45 1.80 -16.50
C LYS A 72 13.00 1.78 -15.99
N ILE A 73 12.41 0.59 -15.95
CA ILE A 73 11.10 0.36 -15.33
C ILE A 73 11.34 -0.27 -13.96
N ILE A 74 10.75 0.33 -12.93
CA ILE A 74 10.61 -0.25 -11.60
C ILE A 74 9.16 -0.68 -11.47
N ASN A 75 8.93 -1.91 -11.03
CA ASN A 75 7.60 -2.43 -10.81
C ASN A 75 7.61 -3.30 -9.55
N TYR A 76 6.60 -3.15 -8.71
CA TYR A 76 6.36 -4.09 -7.62
C TYR A 76 5.95 -5.45 -8.19
N GLU A 77 6.52 -6.50 -7.60
CA GLU A 77 6.07 -7.87 -7.77
C GLU A 77 5.62 -8.41 -6.42
N PHE A 78 4.56 -9.21 -6.40
CA PHE A 78 4.10 -9.83 -5.18
C PHE A 78 5.15 -10.80 -4.66
N GLY A 79 5.76 -10.46 -3.52
CA GLY A 79 6.77 -11.31 -2.90
C GLY A 79 6.18 -12.50 -2.14
N ASN A 80 7.07 -13.43 -1.79
CA ASN A 80 6.74 -14.76 -1.26
C ASN A 80 6.72 -14.84 0.27
N ALA A 81 7.09 -13.75 0.98
CA ALA A 81 7.07 -13.72 2.43
C ALA A 81 5.68 -14.10 2.95
N LYS A 82 5.66 -15.00 3.93
CA LYS A 82 4.43 -15.53 4.53
C LYS A 82 4.00 -14.69 5.71
N ALA A 83 2.69 -14.46 5.87
CA ALA A 83 2.14 -13.63 6.94
C ALA A 83 2.57 -14.08 8.35
N ILE A 84 2.78 -15.38 8.54
CA ILE A 84 3.26 -15.95 9.81
C ILE A 84 4.70 -15.49 10.15
N ASN A 85 5.51 -15.16 9.14
CA ASN A 85 6.89 -14.73 9.31
C ASN A 85 7.00 -13.20 9.21
N LYS A 86 6.77 -12.54 10.35
CA LYS A 86 6.81 -11.07 10.46
C LYS A 86 8.15 -10.47 9.99
N LYS A 87 9.27 -11.16 10.24
CA LYS A 87 10.60 -10.66 9.85
C LYS A 87 10.77 -10.63 8.34
N GLU A 88 10.36 -11.69 7.66
CA GLU A 88 10.40 -11.74 6.19
C GLU A 88 9.42 -10.75 5.57
N MET A 89 8.19 -10.63 6.12
CA MET A 89 7.22 -9.64 5.66
C MET A 89 7.75 -8.22 5.76
N SER A 90 8.40 -7.89 6.90
CA SER A 90 9.03 -6.59 7.10
C SER A 90 10.18 -6.36 6.13
N LYS A 91 11.07 -7.34 5.96
CA LYS A 91 12.18 -7.23 5.01
C LYS A 91 11.68 -7.01 3.59
N GLU A 92 10.71 -7.80 3.13
CA GLU A 92 10.14 -7.71 1.79
C GLU A 92 9.48 -6.34 1.55
N PHE A 93 8.73 -5.83 2.53
CA PHE A 93 8.15 -4.49 2.45
C PHE A 93 9.23 -3.40 2.34
N PHE A 94 10.26 -3.43 3.19
CA PHE A 94 11.29 -2.39 3.18
C PHE A 94 12.23 -2.50 1.98
N ASP A 95 12.52 -3.71 1.48
CA ASP A 95 13.25 -3.89 0.21
C ASP A 95 12.51 -3.19 -0.95
N TRP A 96 11.17 -3.28 -0.99
CA TRP A 96 10.36 -2.53 -1.96
C TRP A 96 10.36 -1.03 -1.66
N PHE A 97 10.06 -0.64 -0.42
CA PHE A 97 9.92 0.76 -0.03
C PHE A 97 11.20 1.57 -0.29
N ASP A 98 12.36 1.01 0.02
CA ASP A 98 13.67 1.63 -0.20
C ASP A 98 14.08 1.62 -1.69
N SER A 99 13.43 0.81 -2.52
CA SER A 99 13.64 0.78 -3.97
C SER A 99 12.86 1.83 -4.74
N GLU A 100 11.88 2.48 -4.10
CA GLU A 100 11.01 3.46 -4.75
C GLU A 100 11.83 4.68 -5.23
N PRO A 101 11.69 5.08 -6.50
CA PRO A 101 12.47 6.18 -7.05
C PRO A 101 11.96 7.52 -6.50
N PRO A 102 12.84 8.51 -6.30
CA PRO A 102 12.39 9.85 -5.97
C PRO A 102 11.61 10.43 -7.16
N ALA A 103 10.56 11.21 -6.88
CA ALA A 103 9.66 11.73 -7.90
C ALA A 103 10.36 12.52 -9.03
N LYS A 104 11.49 13.17 -8.73
CA LYS A 104 12.31 13.90 -9.72
C LYS A 104 12.93 13.00 -10.80
N ASP A 105 13.08 11.71 -10.54
CA ASP A 105 13.73 10.75 -11.44
C ASP A 105 12.69 9.96 -12.26
N ILE A 106 11.40 10.05 -11.90
CA ILE A 106 10.29 9.47 -12.65
C ILE A 106 10.08 10.26 -13.95
N LYS A 107 9.93 9.56 -15.07
CA LYS A 107 9.75 10.14 -16.41
C LYS A 107 8.43 10.90 -16.51
N GLU A 108 7.36 10.29 -16.03
CA GLU A 108 6.02 10.87 -15.99
C GLU A 108 5.31 10.44 -14.71
N LEU A 109 4.93 11.41 -13.87
CA LEU A 109 4.25 11.15 -12.61
C LEU A 109 2.76 10.86 -12.88
N LYS A 110 2.40 9.58 -12.88
CA LYS A 110 1.03 9.11 -13.07
C LYS A 110 0.42 8.65 -11.75
N PHE A 111 -0.89 8.81 -11.66
CA PHE A 111 -1.67 8.34 -10.51
C PHE A 111 -2.86 7.50 -10.97
N PRO A 112 -3.31 6.52 -10.16
CA PRO A 112 -4.51 5.76 -10.43
C PRO A 112 -5.70 6.66 -10.76
N ASN A 113 -6.51 6.27 -11.74
CA ASN A 113 -7.68 7.06 -12.11
C ASN A 113 -8.82 6.89 -11.06
N LYS A 114 -9.89 7.69 -11.18
CA LYS A 114 -11.00 7.67 -10.22
C LYS A 114 -11.68 6.29 -10.09
N LYS A 115 -11.78 5.53 -11.18
CA LYS A 115 -12.41 4.20 -11.17
C LYS A 115 -11.53 3.18 -10.46
N GLU A 116 -10.23 3.25 -10.68
CA GLU A 116 -9.22 2.42 -10.01
C GLU A 116 -9.16 2.69 -8.51
N LYS A 117 -9.04 3.96 -8.11
CA LYS A 117 -9.06 4.35 -6.69
C LYS A 117 -10.35 3.89 -6.00
N LYS A 118 -11.50 4.05 -6.66
CA LYS A 118 -12.80 3.60 -6.15
C LYS A 118 -12.83 2.07 -5.96
N CYS A 119 -12.39 1.31 -6.96
CA CYS A 119 -12.35 -0.15 -6.92
C CYS A 119 -11.52 -0.67 -5.73
N VAL A 120 -10.29 -0.17 -5.58
CA VAL A 120 -9.40 -0.56 -4.46
C VAL A 120 -9.97 -0.14 -3.12
N LYS A 121 -10.48 1.10 -3.00
CA LYS A 121 -11.03 1.60 -1.74
C LYS A 121 -12.23 0.79 -1.27
N GLU A 122 -13.18 0.50 -2.17
CA GLU A 122 -14.36 -0.31 -1.84
C GLU A 122 -13.96 -1.73 -1.43
N PHE A 123 -12.99 -2.33 -2.14
CA PHE A 123 -12.46 -3.64 -1.78
C PHE A 123 -11.79 -3.63 -0.40
N PHE A 124 -10.91 -2.67 -0.12
CA PHE A 124 -10.21 -2.54 1.17
C PHE A 124 -11.19 -2.36 2.32
N ILE A 125 -12.14 -1.42 2.21
CA ILE A 125 -13.15 -1.16 3.25
C ILE A 125 -13.95 -2.43 3.56
N LYS A 126 -14.36 -3.16 2.53
CA LYS A 126 -15.18 -4.37 2.68
C LYS A 126 -14.41 -5.53 3.31
N ASN A 127 -13.17 -5.76 2.87
CA ASN A 127 -12.47 -7.02 3.13
C ASN A 127 -11.30 -6.90 4.11
N ILE A 128 -10.67 -5.73 4.23
CA ILE A 128 -9.37 -5.57 4.91
C ILE A 128 -9.44 -4.59 6.08
N LEU A 129 -10.22 -3.51 6.00
CA LEU A 129 -10.19 -2.41 6.98
C LEU A 129 -10.35 -2.89 8.44
N LYS A 130 -11.22 -3.87 8.69
CA LYS A 130 -11.44 -4.42 10.04
C LYS A 130 -10.26 -5.26 10.56
N THR A 131 -9.46 -5.83 9.66
CA THR A 131 -8.30 -6.66 9.94
C THR A 131 -7.01 -6.02 9.40
N LYS A 132 -7.00 -4.69 9.27
CA LYS A 132 -5.93 -3.95 8.60
C LYS A 132 -4.54 -4.18 9.21
N GLU A 133 -4.49 -4.51 10.50
CA GLU A 133 -3.26 -4.84 11.24
C GLU A 133 -2.73 -6.25 10.92
N VAL A 134 -3.58 -7.13 10.40
CA VAL A 134 -3.23 -8.52 10.11
C VAL A 134 -2.68 -8.61 8.70
N ALA A 135 -1.38 -8.85 8.61
CA ALA A 135 -0.72 -9.14 7.35
C ALA A 135 -1.33 -10.39 6.70
N THR A 136 -1.33 -10.44 5.37
CA THR A 136 -1.81 -11.59 4.60
C THR A 136 -0.70 -12.15 3.72
N ASP A 137 -0.83 -13.44 3.39
CA ASP A 137 -0.20 -13.99 2.20
C ASP A 137 -0.76 -13.27 0.95
N VAL A 138 -0.22 -13.60 -0.22
CA VAL A 138 -0.84 -13.24 -1.49
C VAL A 138 -2.17 -14.00 -1.63
N ILE A 139 -3.27 -13.28 -1.82
CA ILE A 139 -4.62 -13.85 -1.96
C ILE A 139 -5.17 -13.53 -3.35
N ASN A 140 -5.66 -14.54 -4.05
CA ASN A 140 -6.38 -14.39 -5.33
C ASN A 140 -7.89 -14.31 -5.07
N THR A 141 -8.61 -13.51 -5.86
CA THR A 141 -10.02 -13.15 -5.63
C THR A 141 -10.93 -13.37 -6.83
#